data_AF-A0A829GKV3-F1
#
_entry.id   AF-A0A829GKV3-F1
#
_cell.length_a   1.000
_cell.length_b   1.000
_cell.length_c   1.000
_cell.angle_alpha   90.00
_cell.angle_beta   90.00
_cell.angle_gamma   90.00
#
_symmetry.space_group_name_H-M   'P 1'
#
loop_
_entity.id
_entity.type
_entity.pdbx_description
1 polymer ?
#
loop_
_entity_poly.entity_id
_entity_poly.type
_entity_poly.pdbx_seq_one_letter_code
_entity_poly.pdbx_strand_id
1 'polypeptide(L)'
;MVESEHAVRYAEYLDMLNMTYSQAVDYLLKKYGPGRDDYFREKSYQRFLAGEIKSIAKGKYARSSEGLYTHHVDENHAENLGNLKFIRHYQYPFSMQQRNRLVYADLIEHLILHAIIVKETDGRFGDQGYSVFLAPMVRDWYAKSIIPGPDWMKVAYQRSFLTKEETEKLLKRIDQGPRANVVRHIRI
;
A
#
# COMPACT_ATOMS: atom_id res chain seq x y z
N MET A 1 10.21 20.30 6.37
CA MET A 1 9.77 20.28 4.96
C MET A 1 9.56 21.72 4.56
N VAL A 2 10.22 22.17 3.49
CA VAL A 2 10.05 23.54 2.98
C VAL A 2 8.71 23.60 2.23
N GLU A 3 8.02 24.74 2.26
CA GLU A 3 6.69 24.92 1.64
C GLU A 3 6.68 24.50 0.14
N SER A 4 7.77 24.74 -0.57
CA SER A 4 7.96 24.30 -1.96
C SER A 4 8.03 22.79 -2.12
N GLU A 5 8.65 22.07 -1.19
CA GLU A 5 8.77 20.60 -1.22
C GLU A 5 7.42 19.92 -0.97
N HIS A 6 6.62 20.50 -0.07
CA HIS A 6 5.27 20.02 0.23
C HIS A 6 4.33 20.17 -0.97
N ALA A 7 4.33 21.34 -1.61
CA ALA A 7 3.50 21.60 -2.79
C ALA A 7 3.83 20.67 -3.96
N VAL A 8 5.13 20.42 -4.20
CA VAL A 8 5.58 19.45 -5.23
C VAL A 8 5.07 18.05 -4.90
N ARG A 9 5.19 17.60 -3.65
CA ARG A 9 4.74 16.27 -3.24
C ARG A 9 3.23 16.09 -3.37
N TYR A 10 2.45 17.10 -2.98
CA TYR A 10 1.00 17.05 -3.17
C TYR A 10 0.63 17.00 -4.65
N ALA A 11 1.31 17.75 -5.52
CA ALA A 11 1.12 17.65 -6.96
C ALA A 11 1.44 16.25 -7.50
N GLU A 12 2.55 15.63 -7.05
CA GLU A 12 2.90 14.24 -7.42
C GLU A 12 1.77 13.25 -7.06
N TYR A 13 1.15 13.40 -5.89
CA TYR A 13 0.01 12.55 -5.50
C TYR A 13 -1.18 12.73 -6.44
N LEU A 14 -1.48 13.97 -6.83
CA LEU A 14 -2.57 14.26 -7.75
C LEU A 14 -2.30 13.74 -9.16
N ASP A 15 -1.05 13.74 -9.60
CA ASP A 15 -0.64 13.17 -10.88
C ASP A 15 -0.74 11.65 -10.87
N MET A 16 -0.26 11.02 -9.78
CA MET A 16 -0.32 9.56 -9.59
C MET A 16 -1.75 9.03 -9.66
N LEU A 17 -2.76 9.77 -9.18
CA LEU A 17 -4.18 9.40 -9.31
C LEU A 17 -4.67 9.20 -10.75
N ASN A 18 -3.99 9.80 -11.73
CA ASN A 18 -4.37 9.70 -13.15
C ASN A 18 -3.54 8.62 -13.89
N MET A 19 -2.59 7.98 -13.21
CA MET A 19 -1.79 6.89 -13.77
C MET A 19 -2.59 5.59 -13.81
N THR A 20 -2.23 4.70 -14.73
CA THR A 20 -2.55 3.27 -14.60
C THR A 20 -1.75 2.66 -13.45
N TYR A 21 -2.18 1.51 -12.95
CA TYR A 21 -1.47 0.81 -11.87
C TYR A 21 -0.02 0.49 -12.26
N SER A 22 0.19 0.03 -13.50
CA SER A 22 1.55 -0.24 -14.01
C SER A 22 2.41 1.02 -14.02
N GLN A 23 1.89 2.15 -14.51
CA GLN A 23 2.61 3.42 -14.51
C GLN A 23 2.94 3.91 -13.09
N ALA A 24 2.01 3.74 -12.15
CA ALA A 24 2.21 4.10 -10.75
C ALA A 24 3.29 3.22 -10.10
N VAL A 25 3.31 1.92 -10.38
CA VAL A 25 4.36 1.00 -9.92
C VAL A 25 5.72 1.38 -10.54
N ASP A 26 5.79 1.63 -11.85
CA ASP A 26 7.03 2.03 -12.53
C ASP A 26 7.58 3.36 -12.00
N TYR A 27 6.69 4.32 -11.74
CA TYR A 27 7.02 5.59 -11.12
C TYR A 27 7.68 5.39 -9.74
N LEU A 28 7.07 4.58 -8.88
CA LEU A 28 7.59 4.30 -7.54
C LEU A 28 8.87 3.46 -7.56
N LEU A 29 9.00 2.53 -8.51
CA LEU A 29 10.24 1.79 -8.74
C LEU A 29 11.38 2.73 -9.15
N LYS A 30 11.12 3.72 -10.00
CA LYS A 30 12.11 4.75 -10.35
C LYS A 30 12.44 5.65 -9.17
N LYS A 31 11.44 5.98 -8.33
CA LYS A 31 11.59 6.87 -7.17
C LYS A 31 12.35 6.24 -6.01
N TYR A 32 12.07 4.97 -5.69
CA TYR A 32 12.57 4.31 -4.49
C TYR A 32 13.39 3.05 -4.73
N GLY A 33 13.38 2.52 -5.95
CA GLY A 33 13.96 1.22 -6.28
C GLY A 33 13.05 0.04 -5.95
N PRO A 34 13.46 -1.18 -6.37
CA PRO A 34 12.76 -2.42 -6.05
C PRO A 34 12.93 -2.80 -4.57
N GLY A 35 12.20 -3.83 -4.13
CA GLY A 35 12.37 -4.41 -2.79
C GLY A 35 13.83 -4.82 -2.49
N ARG A 36 14.28 -4.56 -1.25
CA ARG A 36 15.63 -4.92 -0.78
C ARG A 36 15.85 -6.42 -0.60
N ASP A 37 14.78 -7.15 -0.32
CA ASP A 37 14.77 -8.59 -0.05
C ASP A 37 13.35 -9.12 -0.32
N ASP A 38 13.19 -10.43 -0.34
CA ASP A 38 11.87 -11.04 -0.45
C ASP A 38 11.03 -10.70 0.79
N TYR A 39 9.71 -10.64 0.65
CA TYR A 39 8.81 -10.32 1.76
C TYR A 39 8.85 -11.41 2.84
N PHE A 40 8.80 -12.67 2.38
CA PHE A 40 8.93 -13.87 3.20
C PHE A 40 10.12 -14.72 2.75
N ARG A 41 10.60 -15.60 3.62
CA ARG A 41 11.63 -16.60 3.28
C ARG A 41 10.97 -17.82 2.63
N GLU A 42 11.39 -18.14 1.41
CA GLU A 42 10.86 -19.23 0.59
C GLU A 42 10.71 -20.54 1.36
N LYS A 43 11.79 -21.01 2.00
CA LYS A 43 11.76 -22.28 2.76
C LYS A 43 10.65 -22.29 3.82
N SER A 44 10.46 -21.20 4.56
CA SER A 44 9.39 -21.12 5.57
C SER A 44 8.02 -20.91 4.94
N TYR A 45 7.94 -20.23 3.79
CA TYR A 45 6.69 -20.04 3.05
C TYR A 45 6.15 -21.38 2.57
N GLN A 46 7.00 -22.22 1.97
CA GLN A 46 6.60 -23.55 1.50
C GLN A 46 6.15 -24.47 2.64
N ARG A 47 6.89 -24.48 3.76
CA ARG A 47 6.49 -25.23 4.97
C ARG A 47 5.18 -24.73 5.57
N PHE A 48 4.90 -23.44 5.49
CA PHE A 48 3.63 -22.87 5.95
C PHE A 48 2.46 -23.31 5.07
N LEU A 49 2.65 -23.32 3.73
CA LEU A 49 1.64 -23.82 2.79
C LEU A 49 1.38 -25.32 2.98
N ALA A 50 2.43 -26.11 3.25
CA ALA A 50 2.33 -27.53 3.61
C ALA A 50 1.71 -27.79 5.01
N GLY A 51 1.38 -26.75 5.77
CA GLY A 51 0.77 -26.87 7.10
C GLY A 51 1.75 -27.27 8.22
N GLU A 52 3.05 -27.36 7.95
CA GLU A 52 4.07 -27.76 8.93
C GLU A 52 4.32 -26.71 10.01
N ILE A 53 4.13 -25.42 9.67
CA ILE A 53 4.37 -24.29 10.59
C ILE A 53 3.21 -23.29 10.56
N LYS A 54 3.05 -22.55 11.66
CA LYS A 54 1.96 -21.57 11.85
C LYS A 54 2.32 -20.15 11.44
N SER A 55 3.60 -19.86 11.22
CA SER A 55 4.12 -18.53 10.86
C SER A 55 5.20 -18.65 9.79
N ILE A 56 5.42 -17.56 9.04
CA ILE A 56 6.41 -17.49 7.98
C ILE A 56 7.53 -16.54 8.42
N ALA A 57 8.79 -16.92 8.20
CA ALA A 57 9.90 -16.02 8.48
C ALA A 57 9.92 -14.88 7.45
N LYS A 58 10.08 -13.64 7.92
CA LYS A 58 10.15 -12.46 7.06
C LYS A 58 11.56 -12.28 6.48
N GLY A 59 11.65 -11.69 5.28
CA GLY A 59 12.91 -11.16 4.78
C GLY A 59 13.25 -9.79 5.37
N LYS A 60 14.40 -9.23 4.98
CA LYS A 60 14.88 -7.91 5.39
C LYS A 60 14.44 -6.82 4.40
N TYR A 61 13.16 -6.82 4.04
CA TYR A 61 12.60 -5.94 3.01
C TYR A 61 12.21 -4.55 3.55
N ALA A 62 11.98 -4.40 4.86
CA ALA A 62 11.35 -3.21 5.42
C ALA A 62 12.23 -1.94 5.30
N ARG A 63 11.59 -0.82 4.96
CA ARG A 63 12.16 0.54 4.97
C ARG A 63 11.36 1.49 5.87
N SER A 64 10.77 0.96 6.93
CA SER A 64 9.94 1.72 7.87
C SER A 64 10.69 2.85 8.57
N SER A 65 12.01 2.71 8.74
CA SER A 65 12.89 3.79 9.24
C SER A 65 12.98 5.00 8.32
N GLU A 66 12.57 4.86 7.05
CA GLU A 66 12.52 5.95 6.07
C GLU A 66 11.09 6.48 5.88
N GLY A 67 10.13 5.96 6.65
CA GLY A 67 8.71 6.28 6.53
C GLY A 67 8.02 5.60 5.34
N LEU A 68 8.62 4.54 4.79
CA LEU A 68 8.12 3.83 3.62
C LEU A 68 7.43 2.51 4.00
N TYR A 69 6.31 2.25 3.34
CA TYR A 69 5.60 0.99 3.31
C TYR A 69 6.12 0.14 2.14
N THR A 70 5.96 -1.17 2.27
CA THR A 70 6.22 -2.12 1.18
C THR A 70 4.88 -2.54 0.61
N HIS A 71 4.73 -2.36 -0.70
CA HIS A 71 3.55 -2.73 -1.47
C HIS A 71 3.88 -3.96 -2.33
N HIS A 72 2.97 -4.92 -2.36
CA HIS A 72 3.07 -6.09 -3.23
C HIS A 72 2.49 -5.75 -4.61
N VAL A 73 3.31 -5.80 -5.66
CA VAL A 73 2.90 -5.46 -7.04
C VAL A 73 1.74 -6.35 -7.51
N ASP A 74 1.68 -7.59 -7.06
CA ASP A 74 0.65 -8.56 -7.43
C ASP A 74 -0.72 -8.33 -6.75
N GLU A 75 -0.88 -7.31 -5.90
CA GLU A 75 -2.17 -7.04 -5.23
C GLU A 75 -3.29 -6.57 -6.17
N ASN A 76 -2.98 -6.33 -7.46
CA ASN A 76 -3.99 -6.18 -8.50
C ASN A 76 -4.56 -7.51 -9.04
N HIS A 77 -4.02 -8.65 -8.60
CA HIS A 77 -4.48 -9.99 -8.97
C HIS A 77 -4.76 -10.91 -7.76
N ALA A 78 -4.32 -10.51 -6.56
CA ALA A 78 -4.43 -11.29 -5.33
C ALA A 78 -4.69 -10.38 -4.12
N GLU A 79 -5.47 -10.83 -3.15
CA GLU A 79 -5.76 -10.03 -1.95
C GLU A 79 -4.83 -10.34 -0.78
N ASN A 80 -4.43 -9.28 -0.08
CA ASN A 80 -3.75 -9.32 1.21
C ASN A 80 -2.53 -10.26 1.21
N LEU A 81 -1.59 -10.03 0.30
CA LEU A 81 -0.43 -10.91 0.08
C LEU A 81 0.52 -10.97 1.28
N GLY A 82 0.39 -10.07 2.25
CA GLY A 82 1.08 -10.12 3.54
C GLY A 82 0.32 -10.82 4.68
N ASN A 83 -0.93 -11.27 4.48
CA ASN A 83 -1.78 -11.84 5.53
C ASN A 83 -1.77 -13.38 5.50
N LEU A 84 -1.37 -13.99 6.62
CA LEU A 84 -1.26 -15.44 6.74
C LEU A 84 -2.57 -16.20 6.50
N LYS A 85 -3.74 -15.63 6.86
CA LYS A 85 -5.04 -16.27 6.61
C LYS A 85 -5.32 -16.36 5.12
N PHE A 86 -5.08 -15.28 4.38
CA PHE A 86 -5.27 -15.21 2.93
C PHE A 86 -4.29 -16.12 2.20
N ILE A 87 -3.00 -16.07 2.58
CA ILE A 87 -1.97 -16.96 2.01
C ILE A 87 -2.35 -18.42 2.20
N ARG A 88 -2.83 -18.81 3.39
CA ARG A 88 -3.26 -20.18 3.67
C ARG A 88 -4.52 -20.57 2.90
N HIS A 89 -5.47 -19.65 2.75
CA HIS A 89 -6.72 -19.94 2.06
C HIS A 89 -6.53 -20.07 0.55
N TYR A 90 -5.83 -19.11 -0.07
CA TYR A 90 -5.68 -19.02 -1.53
C TYR A 90 -4.41 -19.70 -2.07
N GLN A 91 -3.50 -20.13 -1.20
CA GLN A 91 -2.27 -20.85 -1.57
C GLN A 91 -1.45 -20.10 -2.65
N TYR A 92 -1.29 -18.78 -2.47
CA TYR A 92 -0.56 -17.95 -3.42
C TYR A 92 0.88 -18.45 -3.64
N PRO A 93 1.42 -18.37 -4.88
CA PRO A 93 2.77 -18.81 -5.16
C PRO A 93 3.81 -17.88 -4.50
N PHE A 94 4.94 -18.45 -4.08
CA PHE A 94 6.04 -17.69 -3.50
C PHE A 94 6.59 -16.60 -4.45
N SER A 95 6.44 -16.76 -5.78
CA SER A 95 6.86 -15.76 -6.76
C SER A 95 6.28 -14.37 -6.50
N MET A 96 5.07 -14.27 -5.93
CA MET A 96 4.43 -12.99 -5.56
C MET A 96 5.10 -12.31 -4.35
N GLN A 97 5.95 -13.02 -3.62
CA GLN A 97 6.67 -12.52 -2.44
C GLN A 97 8.10 -12.08 -2.75
N GLN A 98 8.55 -12.29 -3.99
CA GLN A 98 9.92 -12.00 -4.40
C GLN A 98 10.18 -10.50 -4.46
N ARG A 99 11.42 -10.09 -4.18
CA ARG A 99 11.82 -8.67 -4.10
C ARG A 99 11.48 -7.83 -5.34
N ASN A 100 11.46 -8.44 -6.53
CA ASN A 100 11.12 -7.79 -7.80
C ASN A 100 9.60 -7.65 -8.02
N ARG A 101 8.78 -8.24 -7.14
CA ARG A 101 7.34 -8.04 -7.02
C ARG A 101 6.97 -7.14 -5.85
N LEU A 102 7.96 -6.43 -5.29
CA LEU A 102 7.76 -5.46 -4.22
C LEU A 102 8.21 -4.08 -4.67
N VAL A 103 7.44 -3.06 -4.28
CA VAL A 103 7.77 -1.65 -4.46
C VAL A 103 7.58 -0.91 -3.14
N TYR A 104 8.29 0.21 -2.97
CA TYR A 104 8.10 1.07 -1.80
C TYR A 104 7.14 2.22 -2.13
N ALA A 105 6.39 2.66 -1.13
CA ALA A 105 5.48 3.79 -1.21
C ALA A 105 5.43 4.47 0.16
N ASP A 106 5.26 5.78 0.20
CA ASP A 106 4.80 6.44 1.43
C ASP A 106 3.31 6.14 1.68
N LEU A 107 2.74 6.68 2.77
CA LEU A 107 1.36 6.36 3.15
C LEU A 107 0.35 6.79 2.08
N ILE A 108 0.55 7.94 1.46
CA ILE A 108 -0.40 8.52 0.51
C ILE A 108 -0.24 7.84 -0.86
N GLU A 109 0.99 7.59 -1.30
CA GLU A 109 1.27 6.78 -2.50
C GLU A 109 0.65 5.38 -2.38
N HIS A 110 0.77 4.74 -1.21
CA HIS A 110 0.19 3.41 -0.96
C HIS A 110 -1.34 3.44 -1.00
N LEU A 111 -1.96 4.47 -0.39
CA LEU A 111 -3.41 4.70 -0.49
C LEU A 111 -3.85 4.82 -1.96
N ILE A 112 -3.10 5.58 -2.76
CA ILE A 112 -3.38 5.79 -4.19
C ILE A 112 -3.22 4.50 -4.99
N LEU A 113 -2.18 3.69 -4.74
CA LEU A 113 -2.03 2.38 -5.40
C LEU A 113 -3.28 1.52 -5.19
N HIS A 114 -3.76 1.39 -3.95
CA HIS A 114 -4.97 0.62 -3.68
C HIS A 114 -6.22 1.22 -4.36
N ALA A 115 -6.34 2.55 -4.42
CA ALA A 115 -7.44 3.19 -5.14
C ALA A 115 -7.42 2.88 -6.65
N ILE A 116 -6.23 2.90 -7.27
CA ILE A 116 -6.06 2.58 -8.69
C ILE A 116 -6.34 1.09 -8.94
N ILE A 117 -5.87 0.19 -8.07
CA ILE A 117 -6.20 -1.24 -8.15
C ILE A 117 -7.72 -1.44 -8.12
N VAL A 118 -8.41 -0.78 -7.19
CA VAL A 118 -9.87 -0.85 -7.09
C VAL A 118 -10.53 -0.43 -8.41
N LYS A 119 -10.07 0.67 -9.02
CA LYS A 119 -10.58 1.15 -10.30
C LYS A 119 -10.37 0.14 -11.43
N GLU A 120 -9.15 -0.35 -11.60
CA GLU A 120 -8.78 -1.20 -12.74
C GLU A 120 -9.30 -2.63 -12.63
N THR A 121 -9.71 -3.04 -11.44
CA THR A 121 -10.21 -4.39 -11.16
C THR A 121 -11.71 -4.41 -10.86
N ASP A 122 -12.42 -3.29 -11.11
CA ASP A 122 -13.85 -3.14 -10.83
C ASP A 122 -14.22 -3.50 -9.37
N GLY A 123 -13.38 -3.10 -8.43
CA GLY A 123 -13.55 -3.38 -7.00
C GLY A 123 -13.26 -4.83 -6.59
N ARG A 124 -12.69 -5.64 -7.48
CA ARG A 124 -12.31 -7.03 -7.19
C ARG A 124 -11.12 -7.12 -6.23
N PHE A 125 -10.21 -6.16 -6.26
CA PHE A 125 -9.00 -6.12 -5.45
C PHE A 125 -8.78 -4.72 -4.86
N GLY A 126 -7.87 -4.61 -3.88
CA GLY A 126 -7.42 -3.34 -3.31
C GLY A 126 -8.37 -2.65 -2.31
N ASP A 127 -9.68 -2.92 -2.36
CA ASP A 127 -10.67 -2.17 -1.56
C ASP A 127 -10.50 -2.38 -0.05
N GLN A 128 -10.14 -3.59 0.38
CA GLN A 128 -9.90 -3.85 1.79
C GLN A 128 -8.68 -3.08 2.31
N GLY A 129 -7.58 -3.07 1.54
CA GLY A 129 -6.38 -2.26 1.81
C GLY A 129 -6.73 -0.78 1.97
N TYR A 130 -7.51 -0.24 1.03
CA TYR A 130 -7.97 1.14 1.06
C TYR A 130 -8.91 1.43 2.23
N SER A 131 -10.05 0.74 2.30
CA SER A 131 -11.20 1.10 3.14
C SER A 131 -11.02 0.74 4.60
N VAL A 132 -10.32 -0.37 4.89
CA VAL A 132 -10.19 -0.90 6.25
C VAL A 132 -8.92 -0.36 6.92
N PHE A 133 -7.85 -0.13 6.16
CA PHE A 133 -6.55 0.20 6.73
C PHE A 133 -6.10 1.63 6.39
N LEU A 134 -5.93 1.94 5.10
CA LEU A 134 -5.20 3.14 4.68
C LEU A 134 -6.04 4.41 4.79
N ALA A 135 -7.27 4.44 4.28
CA ALA A 135 -8.11 5.64 4.32
C ALA A 135 -8.49 6.03 5.76
N PRO A 136 -8.85 5.10 6.67
CA PRO A 136 -9.01 5.42 8.08
C PRO A 136 -7.74 6.01 8.71
N MET A 137 -6.58 5.41 8.45
CA MET A 137 -5.29 5.89 8.97
C MET A 137 -4.98 7.32 8.50
N VAL A 138 -5.14 7.59 7.20
CA VAL A 138 -4.94 8.92 6.61
C VAL A 138 -5.90 9.96 7.20
N ARG A 139 -7.18 9.60 7.39
CA ARG A 139 -8.16 10.49 8.04
C ARG A 139 -7.77 10.80 9.49
N ASP A 140 -7.40 9.79 10.26
CA ASP A 140 -7.00 9.98 11.65
C ASP A 140 -5.77 10.87 11.73
N TRP A 141 -4.75 10.59 10.91
CA TRP A 141 -3.49 11.30 10.94
C TRP A 141 -3.62 12.77 10.54
N TYR A 142 -4.24 13.06 9.40
CA TYR A 142 -4.16 14.40 8.81
C TYR A 142 -5.47 15.19 8.87
N ALA A 143 -6.64 14.54 8.85
CA ALA A 143 -7.92 15.24 8.96
C ALA A 143 -8.32 15.50 10.43
N LYS A 144 -7.99 14.57 11.33
CA LYS A 144 -8.23 14.67 12.78
C LYS A 144 -6.98 15.09 13.57
N SER A 145 -5.83 15.24 12.90
CA SER A 145 -4.55 15.63 13.52
C SER A 145 -4.09 14.67 14.64
N ILE A 146 -4.37 13.37 14.50
CA ILE A 146 -3.97 12.34 15.47
C ILE A 146 -2.57 11.85 15.12
N ILE A 147 -1.59 12.18 15.95
CA ILE A 147 -0.21 11.71 15.79
C ILE A 147 -0.13 10.21 16.13
N PRO A 148 0.47 9.36 15.29
CA PRO A 148 0.60 7.94 15.59
C PRO A 148 1.54 7.68 16.77
N GLY A 149 1.22 6.65 17.56
CA GLY A 149 2.03 6.24 18.71
C GLY A 149 3.41 5.65 18.36
N PRO A 150 3.49 4.62 17.49
CA PRO A 150 4.77 3.97 17.16
C PRO A 150 5.74 4.90 16.42
N ASP A 151 7.03 4.84 16.77
CA ASP A 151 8.02 5.78 16.21
C ASP A 151 8.20 5.66 14.71
N TRP A 152 8.19 4.45 14.16
CA TRP A 152 8.26 4.26 12.71
C TRP A 152 7.05 4.84 11.99
N MET A 153 5.86 4.86 12.62
CA MET A 153 4.67 5.50 12.06
C MET A 153 4.78 7.02 12.14
N LYS A 154 5.44 7.59 13.15
CA LYS A 154 5.73 9.03 13.20
C LYS A 154 6.62 9.46 12.04
N VAL A 155 7.60 8.63 11.66
CA VAL A 155 8.42 8.88 10.46
C VAL A 155 7.56 8.85 9.19
N ALA A 156 6.69 7.86 9.04
CA ALA A 156 5.76 7.79 7.91
C ALA A 156 4.77 8.99 7.86
N TYR A 157 4.28 9.41 9.03
CA TYR A 157 3.43 10.59 9.20
C TYR A 157 4.14 11.88 8.75
N GLN A 158 5.39 12.06 9.17
CA GLN A 158 6.18 13.24 8.78
C GLN A 158 6.53 13.23 7.29
N ARG A 159 6.81 12.05 6.72
CA ARG A 159 7.16 11.89 5.32
C ARG A 159 6.01 12.27 4.38
N SER A 160 4.83 11.71 4.66
CA SER A 160 3.68 11.78 3.74
C SER A 160 2.78 12.99 3.99
N PHE A 161 3.16 13.84 4.96
CA PHE A 161 2.35 14.91 5.53
C PHE A 161 1.47 15.64 4.52
N LEU A 162 0.19 15.75 4.87
CA LEU A 162 -0.81 16.55 4.19
C LEU A 162 -1.46 17.50 5.20
N THR A 163 -1.89 18.66 4.72
CA THR A 163 -2.85 19.48 5.48
C THR A 163 -4.21 18.79 5.56
N LYS A 164 -5.04 19.22 6.52
CA LYS A 164 -6.42 18.75 6.63
C LYS A 164 -7.21 18.97 5.33
N GLU A 165 -7.09 20.15 4.72
CA GLU A 165 -7.82 20.50 3.51
C GLU A 165 -7.39 19.64 2.31
N GLU A 166 -6.09 19.42 2.13
CA GLU A 166 -5.57 18.53 1.09
C GLU A 166 -6.00 17.09 1.31
N THR A 167 -6.02 16.63 2.57
CA THR A 167 -6.48 15.28 2.92
C THR A 167 -7.93 15.09 2.52
N GLU A 168 -8.80 16.03 2.88
CA GLU A 168 -10.23 15.98 2.54
C GLU A 168 -10.45 16.06 1.02
N LYS A 169 -9.72 16.94 0.33
CA LYS A 169 -9.77 17.06 -1.15
C LYS A 169 -9.30 15.78 -1.83
N LEU A 170 -8.19 15.21 -1.40
CA LEU A 170 -7.62 13.98 -1.97
C LEU A 170 -8.56 12.80 -1.81
N LEU A 171 -9.04 12.55 -0.59
CA LEU A 171 -9.97 11.45 -0.30
C LEU A 171 -11.26 11.60 -1.09
N LYS A 172 -11.82 12.82 -1.17
CA LYS A 172 -12.99 13.10 -2.01
C LYS A 172 -12.71 12.79 -3.48
N ARG A 173 -11.56 13.20 -4.01
CA ARG A 173 -11.18 12.93 -5.40
C ARG A 173 -11.02 11.44 -5.68
N ILE A 174 -10.48 10.68 -4.73
CA ILE A 174 -10.39 9.22 -4.84
C ILE A 174 -11.78 8.59 -4.87
N ASP A 175 -12.64 8.96 -3.92
CA ASP A 175 -13.98 8.39 -3.78
C ASP A 175 -14.90 8.78 -4.96
N GLN A 176 -14.67 9.93 -5.60
CA GLN A 176 -15.41 10.37 -6.80
C GLN A 176 -14.79 9.90 -8.13
N GLY A 177 -13.57 9.36 -8.12
CA GLY A 177 -12.86 8.92 -9.31
C GLY A 177 -12.60 7.41 -9.26
N PRO A 178 -11.37 6.98 -8.89
CA PRO A 178 -11.01 5.57 -8.80
C PRO A 178 -11.99 4.66 -8.05
N ARG A 179 -12.74 5.21 -7.09
CA ARG A 179 -13.68 4.44 -6.26
C ARG A 179 -15.16 4.80 -6.44
N ALA A 180 -15.55 5.51 -7.50
CA ALA A 180 -16.92 5.99 -7.67
C ALA A 180 -17.97 4.88 -7.75
N ASN A 181 -17.63 3.72 -8.33
CA ASN A 181 -18.57 2.65 -8.65
C ASN A 181 -18.19 1.29 -8.03
N VAL A 182 -17.52 1.30 -6.87
CA VAL A 182 -17.01 0.07 -6.26
C VAL A 182 -18.17 -0.84 -5.86
N VAL A 183 -18.29 -1.96 -6.55
CA VAL A 183 -19.10 -3.10 -6.09
C VAL A 183 -18.36 -3.72 -4.91
N ARG A 184 -18.94 -3.62 -3.71
CA ARG A 184 -18.33 -4.19 -2.50
C ARG A 184 -18.53 -5.70 -2.49
N HIS A 185 -17.49 -6.43 -2.85
CA HIS A 185 -17.46 -7.89 -2.77
C HIS A 185 -17.18 -8.31 -1.32
N ILE A 186 -18.11 -9.02 -0.68
CA ILE A 186 -17.86 -9.61 0.64
C ILE A 186 -16.95 -10.83 0.45
N ARG A 187 -15.78 -10.81 1.08
CA ARG A 187 -14.81 -11.92 1.07
C ARG A 187 -14.40 -12.27 2.50
N ILE A 188 -13.88 -13.48 2.63
CA ILE A 188 -13.69 -14.30 3.84
C ILE A 188 -12.49 -13.90 4.70
#